data_AF-M5SWX8-F1
#
_entry.id   AF-M5SWX8-F1
#
_cell.length_a   1.000
_cell.length_b   1.000
_cell.length_c   1.000
_cell.angle_alpha   90.00
_cell.angle_beta   90.00
_cell.angle_gamma   90.00
#
_symmetry.space_group_name_H-M   'P 1'
#
loop_
_entity.id
_entity.type
_entity.pdbx_description
1 polymer ?
#
loop_
_entity_poly.entity_id
_entity_poly.type
_entity_poly.pdbx_seq_one_letter_code
_entity_poly.pdbx_strand_id
1 'polypeptide(L)'
;MNDIEFQRLTTLYLEGALEENELEKLGHELDRSPARVRQFNDVRLLTGLIHEHGQNTSELEFPSPASKSVTSHGWTRSRWLFLAAQGSIAATLLFAIMFLPSLFAPSPVATLVSGENVSWESSLPTAMGSDLVPGTLDLKTGIAIIQFRSGAAVTLQGPASLELLTSMRGRMLAGKARIDVPDSAIGFIMETPNGYAVDHGTEFSVSVDPSANRSSFKVLEGEISVFVASTGENALLTGEGKAVTVEADSLVKGTPVEPELGPDPGPKMLIIGTNGREGSAIRNDRRKYIQPKYLTVNRLFNRAWDRRSFFAFDLSNVDLEKAKSVSLRLNLVPFPYGFFSSLPELNQYAVYGITNDQKTDWEIECSWQDSPGPDDGIHIGTFDVPRSQQQGSFAISNEKLLQFLIERGKTEVTFVIVRENMPIKNNDVPCHAFAGRPHPEANGPQLEFALSKTGNRASPTTSTPVASSPNE
;
A
#
# COMPACT_ATOMS: atom_id res chain seq x y z
N MET A 1 -50.34 6.35 19.69
CA MET A 1 -50.64 7.30 18.61
C MET A 1 -50.41 6.62 17.26
N ASN A 2 -51.13 7.01 16.18
CA ASN A 2 -50.88 6.45 14.85
C ASN A 2 -49.61 7.07 14.21
N ASP A 3 -49.06 6.43 13.17
CA ASP A 3 -47.77 6.84 12.60
C ASP A 3 -47.79 8.22 11.94
N ILE A 4 -48.90 8.58 11.28
CA ILE A 4 -49.06 9.86 10.58
C ILE A 4 -49.11 11.02 11.59
N GLU A 5 -49.83 10.83 12.69
CA GLU A 5 -49.93 11.81 13.76
C GLU A 5 -48.60 11.95 14.50
N PHE A 6 -47.89 10.85 14.77
CA PHE A 6 -46.56 10.89 15.38
C PHE A 6 -45.52 11.61 14.50
N GLN A 7 -45.51 11.36 13.19
CA GLN A 7 -44.64 12.06 12.25
C GLN A 7 -44.95 13.55 12.19
N ARG A 8 -46.24 13.92 12.11
CA ARG A 8 -46.68 15.32 12.11
C ARG A 8 -46.21 16.07 13.37
N LEU A 9 -46.41 15.49 14.55
CA LEU A 9 -45.96 16.11 15.81
C LEU A 9 -44.44 16.18 15.91
N THR A 10 -43.72 15.18 15.40
CA THR A 10 -42.24 15.19 15.36
C THR A 10 -41.70 16.29 14.45
N THR A 11 -42.30 16.49 13.27
CA THR A 11 -41.93 17.59 12.35
C THR A 11 -42.19 18.95 12.97
N LEU A 12 -43.38 19.17 13.55
CA LEU A 12 -43.72 20.42 14.23
C LEU A 12 -42.79 20.73 15.41
N TYR A 13 -42.34 19.70 16.15
CA TYR A 13 -41.33 19.85 17.20
C TYR A 13 -39.98 20.34 16.65
N LEU A 14 -39.50 19.74 15.56
CA LEU A 14 -38.21 20.09 14.94
C LEU A 14 -38.22 21.47 14.27
N GLU A 15 -39.39 21.91 13.79
CA GLU A 15 -39.60 23.25 13.21
C GLU A 15 -39.85 24.34 14.27
N GLY A 16 -39.96 23.97 15.55
CA GLY A 16 -40.25 24.91 16.64
C GLY A 16 -41.68 25.48 16.62
N ALA A 17 -42.59 24.80 15.94
CA ALA A 17 -43.98 25.23 15.70
C ALA A 17 -45.02 24.38 16.46
N LEU A 18 -44.59 23.64 17.49
CA LEU A 18 -45.45 22.75 18.27
C LEU A 18 -46.16 23.49 19.42
N GLU A 19 -47.47 23.34 19.50
CA GLU A 19 -48.29 23.89 20.58
C GLU A 19 -48.15 23.07 21.90
N GLU A 20 -48.43 23.69 23.05
CA GLU A 20 -48.18 23.07 24.37
C GLU A 20 -48.99 21.78 24.60
N ASN A 21 -50.23 21.72 24.11
CA ASN A 21 -51.09 20.53 24.18
C ASN A 21 -50.63 19.38 23.26
N GLU A 22 -49.88 19.70 22.21
CA GLU A 22 -49.32 18.76 21.24
C GLU A 22 -47.96 18.24 21.74
N LEU A 23 -47.20 19.07 22.46
CA LEU A 23 -45.98 18.67 23.16
C LEU A 23 -46.25 17.62 24.24
N GLU A 24 -47.31 17.79 25.04
CA GLU A 24 -47.70 16.79 26.04
C GLU A 24 -48.06 15.44 25.40
N LYS A 25 -48.79 15.46 24.26
CA LYS A 25 -49.16 14.24 23.53
C LYS A 25 -47.93 13.52 22.97
N LEU A 26 -46.98 14.27 22.42
CA LEU A 26 -45.74 13.72 21.91
C LEU A 26 -44.89 13.12 23.04
N GLY A 27 -44.73 13.84 24.16
CA GLY A 27 -44.02 13.34 25.34
C GLY A 27 -44.63 12.07 25.91
N HIS A 28 -45.96 12.04 26.02
CA HIS A 28 -46.72 10.88 26.51
C HIS A 28 -46.54 9.60 25.65
N GLU A 29 -46.32 9.75 24.34
CA GLU A 29 -46.02 8.63 23.43
C GLU A 29 -44.56 8.19 23.53
N LEU A 30 -43.62 9.13 23.66
CA LEU A 30 -42.19 8.84 23.80
C LEU A 30 -41.90 8.10 25.11
N ASP A 31 -42.57 8.46 26.21
CA ASP A 31 -42.39 7.78 27.51
C ASP A 31 -42.84 6.31 27.51
N ARG A 32 -43.76 5.94 26.61
CA ARG A 32 -44.37 4.59 26.57
C ARG A 32 -43.75 3.66 25.54
N SER A 33 -42.92 4.17 24.64
CA SER A 33 -42.39 3.36 23.54
C SER A 33 -40.92 3.66 23.24
N PRO A 34 -40.00 2.78 23.67
CA PRO A 34 -38.59 2.84 23.28
C PRO A 34 -38.36 2.78 21.76
N ALA A 35 -39.33 2.24 21.00
CA ALA A 35 -39.29 2.26 19.54
C ALA A 35 -39.59 3.67 18.98
N ARG A 36 -40.56 4.39 19.56
CA ARG A 36 -40.86 5.78 19.20
C ARG A 36 -39.73 6.73 19.57
N VAL A 37 -39.06 6.50 20.70
CA VAL A 37 -37.86 7.26 21.11
C VAL A 37 -36.74 7.13 20.06
N ARG A 38 -36.51 5.92 19.54
CA ARG A 38 -35.52 5.71 18.47
C ARG A 38 -35.91 6.43 17.19
N GLN A 39 -37.14 6.25 16.72
CA GLN A 39 -37.64 6.95 15.53
C GLN A 39 -37.54 8.48 15.64
N PHE A 40 -37.88 9.04 16.80
CA PHE A 40 -37.77 10.48 17.05
C PHE A 40 -36.31 10.97 17.00
N ASN A 41 -35.38 10.22 17.60
CA ASN A 41 -33.96 10.55 17.58
C ASN A 41 -33.34 10.41 16.19
N ASP A 42 -33.77 9.43 15.39
CA ASP A 42 -33.28 9.25 14.02
C ASP A 42 -33.64 10.45 13.14
N VAL A 43 -34.88 10.96 13.25
CA VAL A 43 -35.33 12.16 12.50
C VAL A 43 -34.61 13.40 13.00
N ARG A 44 -34.45 13.57 14.33
CA ARG A 44 -33.69 14.69 14.92
C ARG A 44 -32.24 14.72 14.47
N LEU A 45 -31.59 13.55 14.38
CA LEU A 45 -30.20 13.43 13.90
C LEU A 45 -30.09 13.84 12.43
N LEU A 46 -31.00 13.36 11.58
CA LEU A 46 -31.07 13.74 10.16
C LEU A 46 -31.27 15.25 9.97
N THR A 47 -32.21 15.86 10.70
CA THR A 47 -32.45 17.31 10.64
C THR A 47 -31.25 18.11 11.17
N GLY A 48 -30.56 17.62 12.21
CA GLY A 48 -29.33 18.22 12.73
C GLY A 48 -28.21 18.22 11.69
N LEU A 49 -27.99 17.08 11.00
CA LEU A 49 -26.99 16.96 9.93
C LEU A 49 -27.30 17.90 8.75
N ILE A 50 -28.57 18.07 8.40
CA ILE A 50 -29.02 19.00 7.35
C ILE A 50 -28.78 20.45 7.77
N HIS A 51 -29.03 20.81 9.03
CA HIS A 51 -28.78 22.17 9.51
C HIS A 51 -27.27 22.48 9.60
N GLU A 52 -26.45 21.52 10.03
CA GLU A 52 -25.00 21.66 10.11
C GLU A 52 -24.33 21.78 8.73
N HIS A 53 -24.82 21.05 7.72
CA HIS A 53 -24.28 21.09 6.35
C HIS A 53 -25.02 22.08 5.42
N GLY A 54 -26.17 22.61 5.84
CA GLY A 54 -27.03 23.49 5.04
C GLY A 54 -26.78 25.00 5.23
N GLN A 55 -25.90 25.40 6.14
CA GLN A 55 -25.61 26.82 6.43
C GLN A 55 -24.63 27.51 5.45
N ASN A 56 -24.35 26.93 4.27
CA ASN A 56 -23.52 27.57 3.23
C ASN A 56 -24.32 28.33 2.15
N THR A 57 -25.53 28.77 2.45
CA THR A 57 -26.29 29.67 1.57
C THR A 57 -26.53 30.99 2.30
N SER A 58 -25.70 31.98 1.98
CA SER A 58 -25.77 33.35 2.47
C SER A 58 -27.18 33.93 2.27
N GLU A 59 -27.72 34.50 3.35
CA GLU A 59 -28.88 35.39 3.33
C GLU A 59 -28.61 36.55 2.37
N LEU A 60 -29.42 36.66 1.32
CA LEU A 60 -29.55 37.89 0.53
C LEU A 60 -30.68 38.72 1.13
N GLU A 61 -30.33 39.70 1.96
CA GLU A 61 -31.22 40.79 2.34
C GLU A 61 -31.60 41.60 1.09
N PHE A 62 -32.90 41.67 0.79
CA PHE A 62 -33.42 42.59 -0.21
C PHE A 62 -33.97 43.85 0.47
N PRO A 63 -33.59 45.06 0.04
CA PRO A 63 -34.08 46.30 0.63
C PRO A 63 -35.53 46.55 0.24
N SER A 64 -36.32 46.98 1.23
CA SER A 64 -37.72 47.37 1.07
C SER A 64 -37.83 48.71 0.32
N PRO A 65 -38.59 48.80 -0.80
CA PRO A 65 -39.00 50.08 -1.34
C PRO A 65 -40.45 50.41 -0.92
N ALA A 66 -40.59 51.69 -0.62
CA ALA A 66 -41.78 52.34 -0.12
C ALA A 66 -43.05 52.12 -0.97
N SER A 67 -44.16 52.18 -0.24
CA SER A 67 -45.54 52.27 -0.69
C SER A 67 -45.75 53.20 -1.88
N LYS A 68 -46.36 52.68 -2.95
CA LYS A 68 -47.25 53.46 -3.81
C LYS A 68 -48.55 52.70 -4.03
N SER A 69 -49.62 53.31 -3.55
CA SER A 69 -51.00 52.94 -3.81
C SER A 69 -51.29 53.11 -5.31
N VAL A 70 -51.68 52.02 -5.96
CA VAL A 70 -52.38 52.09 -7.25
C VAL A 70 -53.66 51.28 -7.14
N THR A 71 -54.72 51.97 -7.50
CA THR A 71 -56.13 51.61 -7.41
C THR A 71 -56.47 50.42 -8.30
N SER A 72 -57.46 49.66 -7.84
CA SER A 72 -58.13 48.55 -8.52
C SER A 72 -58.75 48.98 -9.85
N HIS A 73 -58.65 48.17 -10.90
CA HIS A 73 -59.75 47.89 -11.84
C HIS A 73 -59.55 46.50 -12.49
N GLY A 74 -60.65 45.77 -12.64
CA GLY A 74 -60.69 44.31 -12.78
C GLY A 74 -60.31 43.73 -14.15
N TRP A 75 -59.79 42.50 -14.10
CA TRP A 75 -59.97 41.47 -15.13
C TRP A 75 -59.85 40.08 -14.47
N THR A 76 -60.98 39.53 -14.06
CA THR A 76 -61.11 38.17 -13.53
C THR A 76 -61.06 37.16 -14.67
N ARG A 77 -59.86 36.74 -15.08
CA ARG A 77 -59.61 35.43 -15.76
C ARG A 77 -58.14 35.05 -15.97
N SER A 78 -57.17 35.87 -15.56
CA SER A 78 -55.75 35.62 -15.85
C SER A 78 -54.90 35.04 -14.71
N ARG A 79 -55.46 34.72 -13.52
CA ARG A 79 -54.63 34.17 -12.41
C ARG A 79 -54.16 32.73 -12.64
N TRP A 80 -54.93 31.92 -13.37
CA TRP A 80 -54.57 30.53 -13.68
C TRP A 80 -53.46 30.42 -14.73
N LEU A 81 -53.38 31.36 -15.68
CA LEU A 81 -52.32 31.41 -16.68
C LEU A 81 -50.98 31.89 -16.08
N PHE A 82 -50.99 32.81 -15.11
CA PHE A 82 -49.77 33.22 -14.41
C PHE A 82 -49.26 32.17 -13.41
N LEU A 83 -50.15 31.43 -12.73
CA LEU A 83 -49.76 30.32 -11.86
C LEU A 83 -49.22 29.11 -12.64
N ALA A 84 -49.82 28.79 -13.79
CA ALA A 84 -49.32 27.73 -14.68
C ALA A 84 -47.95 28.08 -15.30
N ALA A 85 -47.72 29.35 -15.67
CA ALA A 85 -46.43 29.80 -16.19
C ALA A 85 -45.31 29.76 -15.13
N GLN A 86 -45.60 30.12 -13.87
CA GLN A 86 -44.61 30.04 -12.79
C GLN A 86 -44.31 28.59 -12.36
N GLY A 87 -45.32 27.71 -12.34
CA GLY A 87 -45.11 26.28 -12.11
C GLY A 87 -44.24 25.64 -13.20
N SER A 88 -44.40 26.06 -14.46
CA SER A 88 -43.61 25.52 -15.57
C SER A 88 -42.13 25.92 -15.50
N ILE A 89 -41.81 27.16 -15.07
CA ILE A 89 -40.42 27.65 -14.91
C ILE A 89 -39.74 26.97 -13.72
N ALA A 90 -40.45 26.84 -12.59
CA ALA A 90 -39.93 26.14 -11.42
C ALA A 90 -39.72 24.65 -11.70
N ALA A 91 -40.63 24.02 -12.45
CA ALA A 91 -40.50 22.62 -12.87
C ALA A 91 -39.35 22.42 -13.86
N THR A 92 -39.13 23.31 -14.83
CA THR A 92 -37.94 23.22 -15.71
C THR A 92 -36.64 23.53 -14.98
N LEU A 93 -36.63 24.43 -13.99
CA LEU A 93 -35.46 24.66 -13.15
C LEU A 93 -35.15 23.45 -12.25
N LEU A 94 -36.16 22.85 -11.62
CA LEU A 94 -36.01 21.61 -10.85
C LEU A 94 -35.57 20.45 -11.74
N PHE A 95 -36.17 20.30 -12.92
CA PHE A 95 -35.77 19.30 -13.90
C PHE A 95 -34.35 19.55 -14.40
N ALA A 96 -33.97 20.81 -14.66
CA ALA A 96 -32.62 21.15 -15.04
C ALA A 96 -31.62 20.85 -13.91
N ILE A 97 -31.90 21.24 -12.66
CA ILE A 97 -31.03 20.98 -11.51
C ILE A 97 -30.93 19.47 -11.22
N MET A 98 -32.01 18.72 -11.40
CA MET A 98 -32.05 17.27 -11.16
C MET A 98 -31.40 16.46 -12.30
N PHE A 99 -31.47 16.91 -13.55
CA PHE A 99 -31.02 16.14 -14.72
C PHE A 99 -29.78 16.72 -15.45
N LEU A 100 -29.44 18.01 -15.36
CA LEU A 100 -28.18 18.55 -15.93
C LEU A 100 -26.91 17.91 -15.36
N PRO A 101 -26.79 17.58 -14.06
CA PRO A 101 -25.56 16.98 -13.53
C PRO A 101 -25.20 15.66 -14.22
N SER A 102 -26.23 14.91 -14.66
CA SER A 102 -26.05 13.64 -15.37
C SER A 102 -25.51 13.81 -16.80
N LEU A 103 -25.73 14.97 -17.42
CA LEU A 103 -25.22 15.28 -18.76
C LEU A 103 -23.72 15.67 -18.76
N PHE A 104 -23.16 15.99 -17.60
CA PHE A 104 -21.76 16.41 -17.45
C PHE A 104 -20.92 15.48 -16.56
N ALA A 105 -21.46 14.31 -16.18
CA ALA A 105 -20.68 13.31 -15.46
C ALA A 105 -19.56 12.80 -16.37
N PRO A 106 -18.28 12.88 -15.95
CA PRO A 106 -17.17 12.42 -16.77
C PRO A 106 -17.32 10.93 -17.06
N SER A 107 -17.22 10.56 -18.33
CA SER A 107 -17.34 9.17 -18.75
C SER A 107 -16.11 8.37 -18.32
N PRO A 108 -16.27 7.14 -17.81
CA PRO A 108 -15.14 6.27 -17.49
C PRO A 108 -14.26 6.02 -18.72
N VAL A 109 -12.96 6.18 -18.55
CA VAL A 109 -11.95 6.00 -19.60
C VAL A 109 -11.12 4.72 -19.40
N ALA A 110 -11.12 4.17 -18.19
CA ALA A 110 -10.45 2.92 -17.86
C ALA A 110 -11.14 2.18 -16.71
N THR A 111 -10.65 0.98 -16.41
CA THR A 111 -11.06 0.16 -15.27
C THR A 111 -9.81 -0.38 -14.58
N LEU A 112 -9.80 -0.39 -13.25
CA LEU A 112 -8.74 -1.03 -12.46
C LEU A 112 -8.98 -2.54 -12.41
N VAL A 113 -8.17 -3.34 -13.10
CA VAL A 113 -8.44 -4.78 -13.32
C VAL A 113 -7.74 -5.67 -12.30
N SER A 114 -6.51 -5.35 -11.93
CA SER A 114 -5.72 -6.15 -10.99
C SER A 114 -4.81 -5.27 -10.15
N GLY A 115 -4.47 -5.75 -8.95
CA GLY A 115 -3.58 -5.11 -8.01
C GLY A 115 -2.91 -6.13 -7.10
N GLU A 116 -1.58 -6.17 -7.13
CA GLU A 116 -0.75 -7.04 -6.29
C GLU A 116 0.07 -6.18 -5.31
N ASN A 117 -0.16 -6.36 -4.00
CA ASN A 117 0.50 -5.59 -2.94
C ASN A 117 0.46 -4.07 -3.16
N VAL A 118 -0.65 -3.58 -3.70
CA VAL A 118 -0.80 -2.18 -4.10
C VAL A 118 -1.06 -1.26 -2.92
N SER A 119 -0.36 -0.14 -2.89
CA SER A 119 -0.66 0.99 -2.00
C SER A 119 -0.79 2.25 -2.84
N TRP A 120 -1.93 2.92 -2.77
CA TRP A 120 -2.25 4.09 -3.59
C TRP A 120 -2.25 5.37 -2.76
N GLU A 121 -1.93 6.50 -3.40
CA GLU A 121 -2.19 7.85 -2.90
C GLU A 121 -2.92 8.64 -3.99
N SER A 122 -4.11 8.16 -4.40
CA SER A 122 -4.86 8.75 -5.52
C SER A 122 -6.24 9.22 -5.08
N SER A 123 -6.74 10.25 -5.77
CA SER A 123 -8.12 10.74 -5.65
C SER A 123 -9.13 9.90 -6.45
N LEU A 124 -8.67 9.01 -7.32
CA LEU A 124 -9.51 8.10 -8.09
C LEU A 124 -9.87 6.83 -7.29
N PRO A 125 -10.96 6.12 -7.61
CA PRO A 125 -11.33 4.89 -6.93
C PRO A 125 -10.27 3.78 -7.07
N THR A 126 -9.74 3.28 -5.95
CA THR A 126 -8.65 2.28 -5.91
C THR A 126 -9.12 0.85 -5.66
N ALA A 127 -10.42 0.62 -5.59
CA ALA A 127 -11.01 -0.70 -5.46
C ALA A 127 -10.90 -1.48 -6.78
N MET A 128 -10.62 -2.78 -6.72
CA MET A 128 -10.59 -3.62 -7.92
C MET A 128 -11.94 -3.64 -8.62
N GLY A 129 -11.93 -3.59 -9.95
CA GLY A 129 -13.12 -3.49 -10.79
C GLY A 129 -13.73 -2.09 -10.85
N SER A 130 -13.12 -1.08 -10.21
CA SER A 130 -13.64 0.29 -10.27
C SER A 130 -13.49 0.88 -11.67
N ASP A 131 -14.51 1.65 -12.05
CA ASP A 131 -14.45 2.50 -13.23
C ASP A 131 -13.70 3.79 -12.90
N LEU A 132 -12.78 4.15 -13.80
CA LEU A 132 -11.87 5.27 -13.64
C LEU A 132 -12.21 6.35 -14.67
N VAL A 133 -12.49 7.55 -14.18
CA VAL A 133 -12.65 8.76 -14.98
C VAL A 133 -11.29 9.44 -15.19
N PRO A 134 -11.17 10.43 -16.09
CA PRO A 134 -9.92 11.18 -16.24
C PRO A 134 -9.40 11.73 -14.91
N GLY A 135 -8.10 11.58 -14.66
CA GLY A 135 -7.45 11.93 -13.39
C GLY A 135 -6.16 11.15 -13.14
N THR A 136 -5.52 11.40 -12.01
CA THR A 136 -4.18 10.86 -11.70
C THR A 136 -4.23 9.69 -10.71
N LEU A 137 -3.52 8.62 -11.05
CA LEU A 137 -3.26 7.45 -10.22
C LEU A 137 -1.81 7.46 -9.73
N ASP A 138 -1.62 7.62 -8.43
CA ASP A 138 -0.31 7.53 -7.79
C ASP A 138 -0.16 6.21 -7.04
N LEU A 139 0.62 5.30 -7.61
CA LEU A 139 0.95 4.00 -7.04
C LEU A 139 2.26 4.11 -6.24
N LYS A 140 2.24 3.82 -4.94
CA LYS A 140 3.43 3.88 -4.08
C LYS A 140 4.21 2.57 -4.07
N THR A 141 3.50 1.45 -3.98
CA THR A 141 4.09 0.10 -3.96
C THR A 141 3.18 -0.86 -4.73
N GLY A 142 3.75 -1.97 -5.20
CA GLY A 142 2.99 -3.04 -5.86
C GLY A 142 2.95 -2.92 -7.39
N ILE A 143 2.11 -3.76 -7.99
CA ILE A 143 1.86 -3.79 -9.44
C ILE A 143 0.35 -3.68 -9.66
N ALA A 144 -0.07 -2.80 -10.57
CA ALA A 144 -1.47 -2.60 -10.91
C ALA A 144 -1.69 -2.72 -12.42
N ILE A 145 -2.81 -3.32 -12.83
CA ILE A 145 -3.20 -3.39 -14.24
C ILE A 145 -4.42 -2.51 -14.45
N ILE A 146 -4.27 -1.50 -15.29
CA ILE A 146 -5.32 -0.56 -15.70
C ILE A 146 -5.71 -0.88 -17.13
N GLN A 147 -6.97 -1.26 -17.33
CA GLN A 147 -7.51 -1.55 -18.65
C GLN A 147 -8.26 -0.33 -19.17
N PHE A 148 -7.74 0.31 -20.21
CA PHE A 148 -8.42 1.40 -20.88
C PHE A 148 -9.63 0.87 -21.65
N ARG A 149 -10.66 1.71 -21.82
CA ARG A 149 -11.88 1.36 -22.57
C ARG A 149 -11.63 1.03 -24.04
N SER A 150 -10.49 1.45 -24.59
CA SER A 150 -10.03 1.05 -25.93
C SER A 150 -9.63 -0.42 -26.05
N GLY A 151 -9.27 -1.06 -24.93
CA GLY A 151 -8.64 -2.37 -24.92
C GLY A 151 -7.14 -2.33 -24.63
N ALA A 152 -6.50 -1.16 -24.59
CA ALA A 152 -5.10 -1.07 -24.15
C ALA A 152 -4.98 -1.37 -22.65
N ALA A 153 -4.07 -2.27 -22.29
CA ALA A 153 -3.76 -2.63 -20.91
C ALA A 153 -2.45 -1.98 -20.48
N VAL A 154 -2.47 -1.23 -19.38
CA VAL A 154 -1.30 -0.57 -18.80
C VAL A 154 -0.98 -1.23 -17.46
N THR A 155 0.14 -1.94 -17.41
CA THR A 155 0.68 -2.53 -16.18
C THR A 155 1.67 -1.55 -15.55
N LEU A 156 1.29 -0.98 -14.40
CA LEU A 156 2.02 0.04 -13.66
C LEU A 156 2.80 -0.59 -12.50
N GLN A 157 4.08 -0.22 -12.34
CA GLN A 157 4.92 -0.68 -11.24
C GLN A 157 5.24 0.47 -10.27
N GLY A 158 4.85 0.33 -9.00
CA GLY A 158 5.13 1.33 -7.97
C GLY A 158 6.61 1.41 -7.58
N PRO A 159 7.15 2.60 -7.26
CA PRO A 159 6.48 3.91 -7.25
C PRO A 159 6.28 4.48 -8.66
N ALA A 160 5.06 4.90 -8.99
CA ALA A 160 4.72 5.47 -10.29
C ALA A 160 3.48 6.38 -10.23
N SER A 161 3.39 7.30 -11.19
CA SER A 161 2.28 8.25 -11.34
C SER A 161 1.80 8.26 -12.79
N LEU A 162 0.54 7.91 -13.00
CA LEU A 162 -0.11 7.79 -14.30
C LEU A 162 -1.36 8.67 -14.33
N GLU A 163 -1.43 9.58 -15.30
CA GLU A 163 -2.61 10.40 -15.56
C GLU A 163 -3.44 9.78 -16.70
N LEU A 164 -4.70 9.52 -16.42
CA LEU A 164 -5.69 9.02 -17.38
C LEU A 164 -6.33 10.23 -18.08
N LEU A 165 -6.17 10.33 -19.40
CA LEU A 165 -6.69 11.47 -20.17
C LEU A 165 -7.97 11.09 -20.92
N THR A 166 -7.91 10.03 -21.74
CA THR A 166 -9.05 9.54 -22.53
C THR A 166 -8.99 8.02 -22.64
N SER A 167 -9.99 7.37 -23.26
CA SER A 167 -9.95 5.93 -23.52
C SER A 167 -8.79 5.50 -24.43
N MET A 168 -8.22 6.41 -25.23
CA MET A 168 -7.12 6.15 -26.18
C MET A 168 -5.82 6.84 -25.77
N ARG A 169 -5.75 7.44 -24.56
CA ARG A 169 -4.62 8.27 -24.18
C ARG A 169 -4.37 8.27 -22.67
N GLY A 170 -3.14 7.95 -22.29
CA GLY A 170 -2.61 8.13 -20.93
C GLY A 170 -1.35 8.99 -20.96
N ARG A 171 -0.98 9.52 -19.79
CA ARG A 171 0.28 10.26 -19.59
C ARG A 171 1.03 9.71 -18.39
N MET A 172 2.24 9.22 -18.61
CA MET A 172 3.14 8.75 -17.57
C MET A 172 3.92 9.95 -17.00
N LEU A 173 3.70 10.26 -15.73
CA LEU A 173 4.36 11.38 -15.05
C LEU A 173 5.67 10.95 -14.38
N ALA A 174 5.71 9.74 -13.83
CA ALA A 174 6.89 9.19 -13.16
C ALA A 174 6.80 7.66 -13.04
N GLY A 175 7.93 6.96 -13.06
CA GLY A 175 8.02 5.52 -12.79
C GLY A 175 8.08 4.67 -14.07
N LYS A 176 7.61 3.42 -13.99
CA LYS A 176 7.67 2.44 -15.10
C LYS A 176 6.31 1.82 -15.39
N ALA A 177 6.01 1.63 -16.67
CA ALA A 177 4.83 0.90 -17.11
C ALA A 177 5.11 0.05 -18.35
N ARG A 178 4.39 -1.06 -18.47
CA ARG A 178 4.26 -1.87 -19.69
C ARG A 178 2.89 -1.64 -20.29
N ILE A 179 2.84 -1.43 -21.59
CA ILE A 179 1.62 -1.20 -22.35
C ILE A 179 1.48 -2.34 -23.34
N ASP A 180 0.33 -3.02 -23.26
CA ASP A 180 -0.10 -4.05 -24.20
C ASP A 180 -1.31 -3.51 -24.97
N VAL A 181 -1.16 -3.35 -26.28
CA VAL A 181 -2.17 -2.76 -27.15
C VAL A 181 -2.66 -3.79 -28.16
N PRO A 182 -3.88 -4.34 -27.98
CA PRO A 182 -4.47 -5.24 -28.96
C PRO A 182 -4.92 -4.49 -30.22
N ASP A 183 -5.27 -5.22 -31.28
CA ASP A 183 -5.75 -4.67 -32.56
C ASP A 183 -6.92 -3.67 -32.40
N SER A 184 -7.76 -3.83 -31.37
CA SER A 184 -8.89 -2.94 -31.09
C SER A 184 -8.48 -1.54 -30.60
N ALA A 185 -7.22 -1.39 -30.15
CA ALA A 185 -6.68 -0.21 -29.51
C ALA A 185 -5.50 0.42 -30.27
N ILE A 186 -5.26 0.01 -31.52
CA ILE A 186 -4.24 0.61 -32.40
C ILE A 186 -4.41 2.14 -32.44
N GLY A 187 -3.30 2.86 -32.33
CA GLY A 187 -3.27 4.32 -32.19
C GLY A 187 -3.37 4.80 -30.74
N PHE A 188 -3.25 3.91 -29.75
CA PHE A 188 -3.16 4.29 -28.35
C PHE A 188 -1.93 5.19 -28.11
N ILE A 189 -2.11 6.27 -27.34
CA ILE A 189 -1.08 7.27 -27.11
C ILE A 189 -0.64 7.24 -25.64
N MET A 190 0.66 7.05 -25.43
CA MET A 190 1.29 7.21 -24.11
C MET A 190 2.16 8.46 -24.11
N GLU A 191 1.72 9.50 -23.41
CA GLU A 191 2.47 10.74 -23.23
C GLU A 191 3.46 10.64 -22.07
N THR A 192 4.54 11.40 -22.15
CA THR A 192 5.48 11.67 -21.06
C THR A 192 5.82 13.17 -21.06
N PRO A 193 6.50 13.72 -20.03
CA PRO A 193 6.88 15.13 -20.02
C PRO A 193 7.75 15.54 -21.21
N ASN A 194 8.54 14.61 -21.77
CA ASN A 194 9.51 14.92 -22.82
C ASN A 194 9.03 14.51 -24.23
N GLY A 195 7.94 13.75 -24.35
CA GLY A 195 7.51 13.22 -25.64
C GLY A 195 6.25 12.38 -25.55
N TYR A 196 5.94 11.66 -26.62
CA TYR A 196 4.84 10.69 -26.61
C TYR A 196 5.10 9.56 -27.61
N ALA A 197 4.56 8.39 -27.30
CA ALA A 197 4.54 7.24 -28.20
C ALA A 197 3.14 7.02 -28.75
N VAL A 198 3.06 6.72 -30.05
CA VAL A 198 1.86 6.26 -30.74
C VAL A 198 2.05 4.80 -31.12
N ASP A 199 1.13 3.96 -30.66
CA ASP A 199 1.15 2.52 -30.85
C ASP A 199 0.52 2.07 -32.17
N HIS A 200 1.06 1.02 -32.81
CA HIS A 200 0.56 0.44 -34.07
C HIS A 200 0.09 -1.03 -33.94
N GLY A 201 -0.29 -1.48 -32.74
CA GLY A 201 -0.65 -2.85 -32.41
C GLY A 201 0.55 -3.57 -31.81
N THR A 202 0.99 -3.11 -30.64
CA THR A 202 2.35 -3.37 -30.15
C THR A 202 2.39 -3.49 -28.63
N GLU A 203 3.40 -4.19 -28.17
CA GLU A 203 3.75 -4.25 -26.76
C GLU A 203 5.02 -3.45 -26.53
N PHE A 204 4.95 -2.46 -25.65
CA PHE A 204 6.07 -1.59 -25.35
C PHE A 204 6.13 -1.23 -23.87
N SER A 205 7.27 -0.69 -23.45
CA SER A 205 7.48 -0.19 -22.09
C SER A 205 7.86 1.28 -22.11
N VAL A 206 7.45 1.99 -21.08
CA VAL A 206 7.79 3.40 -20.83
C VAL A 206 8.41 3.52 -19.43
N SER A 207 9.47 4.31 -19.33
CA SER A 207 10.10 4.69 -18.07
C SER A 207 10.29 6.20 -18.06
N VAL A 208 9.82 6.86 -17.00
CA VAL A 208 9.97 8.30 -16.80
C VAL A 208 10.72 8.53 -15.50
N ASP A 209 11.85 9.23 -15.62
CA ASP A 209 12.64 9.72 -14.49
C ASP A 209 12.52 11.26 -14.45
N PRO A 210 11.67 11.80 -13.56
CA PRO A 210 11.49 13.25 -13.42
C PRO A 210 12.76 13.96 -12.95
N SER A 211 13.62 13.30 -12.17
CA SER A 211 14.85 13.91 -11.62
C SER A 211 15.91 14.07 -12.71
N ALA A 212 16.00 13.11 -13.62
CA ALA A 212 16.89 13.19 -14.79
C ALA A 212 16.25 13.91 -15.99
N ASN A 213 14.98 14.34 -15.88
CA ASN A 213 14.17 14.89 -16.99
C ASN A 213 14.24 14.02 -18.25
N ARG A 214 14.07 12.70 -18.06
CA ARG A 214 14.32 11.69 -19.08
C ARG A 214 13.14 10.74 -19.22
N SER A 215 12.72 10.53 -20.47
CA SER A 215 11.70 9.55 -20.84
C SER A 215 12.30 8.49 -21.75
N SER A 216 12.04 7.22 -21.51
CA SER A 216 12.56 6.12 -22.33
C SER A 216 11.42 5.23 -22.78
N PHE A 217 11.40 4.92 -24.07
CA PHE A 217 10.45 3.98 -24.68
C PHE A 217 11.22 2.80 -25.26
N LYS A 218 10.71 1.59 -25.04
CA LYS A 218 11.30 0.36 -25.57
C LYS A 218 10.22 -0.56 -26.12
N VAL A 219 10.39 -0.98 -27.36
CA VAL A 219 9.53 -1.97 -28.02
C VAL A 219 9.88 -3.36 -27.51
N LEU A 220 8.87 -4.10 -27.08
CA LEU A 220 8.96 -5.50 -26.69
C LEU A 220 8.53 -6.36 -27.88
N GLU A 221 7.40 -6.04 -28.51
CA GLU A 221 6.91 -6.73 -29.72
C GLU A 221 6.14 -5.75 -30.60
N GLY A 222 6.44 -5.70 -31.91
CA GLY A 222 5.74 -4.82 -32.87
C GLY A 222 6.49 -3.54 -33.24
N GLU A 223 5.78 -2.42 -33.37
CA GLU A 223 6.30 -1.10 -33.71
C GLU A 223 5.58 0.08 -33.04
N ILE A 224 6.35 1.10 -32.62
CA ILE A 224 5.83 2.37 -32.12
C ILE A 224 6.47 3.56 -32.83
N SER A 225 5.74 4.66 -32.92
CA SER A 225 6.28 5.97 -33.34
C SER A 225 6.47 6.86 -32.10
N VAL A 226 7.68 7.31 -31.84
CA VAL A 226 8.00 8.20 -30.71
C VAL A 226 8.27 9.60 -31.21
N PHE A 227 7.71 10.60 -30.53
CA PHE A 227 7.81 12.02 -30.86
C PHE A 227 8.39 12.81 -29.68
N VAL A 228 9.24 13.79 -29.96
CA VAL A 228 9.72 14.76 -28.97
C VAL A 228 8.71 15.90 -28.85
N ALA A 229 8.32 16.24 -27.62
CA ALA A 229 7.28 17.24 -27.39
C ALA A 229 7.68 18.66 -27.83
N SER A 230 8.95 19.03 -27.67
CA SER A 230 9.45 20.38 -27.93
C SER A 230 9.82 20.64 -29.40
N THR A 231 10.39 19.66 -30.08
CA THR A 231 10.91 19.83 -31.46
C THR A 231 10.00 19.23 -32.52
N GLY A 232 9.09 18.31 -32.15
CA GLY A 232 8.30 17.53 -33.11
C GLY A 232 9.11 16.50 -33.90
N GLU A 233 10.39 16.31 -33.56
CA GLU A 233 11.22 15.24 -34.10
C GLU A 233 10.58 13.89 -33.77
N ASN A 234 10.67 12.92 -34.68
CA ASN A 234 10.12 11.59 -34.46
C ASN A 234 11.07 10.46 -34.88
N ALA A 235 10.86 9.30 -34.27
CA ALA A 235 11.51 8.05 -34.64
C ALA A 235 10.51 6.90 -34.65
N LEU A 236 10.53 6.11 -35.72
CA LEU A 236 9.87 4.82 -35.78
C LEU A 236 10.78 3.74 -35.17
N LEU A 237 10.26 3.02 -34.18
CA LEU A 237 10.91 1.86 -33.57
C LEU A 237 10.18 0.60 -34.00
N THR A 238 10.86 -0.27 -34.74
CA THR A 238 10.27 -1.52 -35.26
C THR A 238 11.11 -2.72 -34.83
N GLY A 239 10.50 -3.70 -34.17
CA GLY A 239 11.14 -4.95 -33.75
C GLY A 239 11.60 -4.96 -32.29
N GLU A 240 11.63 -6.17 -31.72
CA GLU A 240 11.94 -6.44 -30.31
C GLU A 240 13.29 -5.86 -29.86
N GLY A 241 13.30 -5.25 -28.67
CA GLY A 241 14.52 -4.79 -28.02
C GLY A 241 15.01 -3.41 -28.45
N LYS A 242 14.38 -2.77 -29.44
CA LYS A 242 14.71 -1.39 -29.82
C LYS A 242 14.22 -0.39 -28.79
N ALA A 243 15.08 0.57 -28.46
CA ALA A 243 14.79 1.61 -27.47
C ALA A 243 15.16 3.00 -27.99
N VAL A 244 14.43 4.01 -27.53
CA VAL A 244 14.79 5.42 -27.69
C VAL A 244 14.62 6.12 -26.36
N THR A 245 15.55 7.02 -26.08
CA THR A 245 15.50 7.90 -24.94
C THR A 245 15.24 9.31 -25.45
N VAL A 246 14.24 9.97 -24.89
CA VAL A 246 13.94 11.38 -25.11
C VAL A 246 14.51 12.16 -23.93
N GLU A 247 15.57 12.94 -24.19
CA GLU A 247 16.21 13.82 -23.21
C GLU A 247 15.98 15.27 -23.63
N ALA A 248 15.27 16.03 -22.79
CA ALA A 248 14.88 17.43 -22.98
C ALA A 248 14.28 17.76 -24.36
N ASP A 249 15.11 17.86 -25.40
CA ASP A 249 14.77 18.31 -26.76
C ASP A 249 15.34 17.43 -27.88
N SER A 250 15.87 16.24 -27.58
CA SER A 250 16.50 15.38 -28.60
C SER A 250 16.17 13.90 -28.47
N LEU A 251 16.10 13.22 -29.62
CA LEU A 251 16.04 11.77 -29.69
C LEU A 251 17.44 11.17 -29.58
N VAL A 252 17.72 10.55 -28.45
CA VAL A 252 18.90 9.70 -28.30
C VAL A 252 18.46 8.27 -28.64
N LYS A 253 18.85 7.78 -29.82
CA LYS A 253 18.68 6.35 -30.15
C LYS A 253 19.48 5.53 -29.16
N GLY A 254 18.76 4.88 -28.24
CA GLY A 254 19.36 3.92 -27.33
C GLY A 254 19.80 2.70 -28.14
N THR A 255 21.05 2.31 -28.02
CA THR A 255 21.36 0.87 -28.16
C THR A 255 20.54 0.13 -27.11
N PRO A 256 20.15 -1.14 -27.33
CA PRO A 256 19.52 -1.94 -26.29
C PRO A 256 20.43 -1.84 -25.07
N VAL A 257 19.98 -1.10 -24.05
CA VAL A 257 20.65 -1.11 -22.77
C VAL A 257 20.40 -2.53 -22.29
N GLU A 258 21.42 -3.37 -22.49
CA GLU A 258 21.60 -4.61 -21.74
C GLU A 258 21.20 -4.25 -20.31
N PRO A 259 20.21 -4.94 -19.72
CA PRO A 259 19.63 -4.50 -18.46
C PRO A 259 20.80 -4.15 -17.56
N GLU A 260 20.89 -2.88 -17.14
CA GLU A 260 21.88 -2.51 -16.13
C GLU A 260 21.56 -3.44 -14.98
N LEU A 261 22.33 -4.54 -14.89
CA LEU A 261 22.45 -5.31 -13.69
C LEU A 261 22.74 -4.23 -12.68
N GLY A 262 21.77 -3.97 -11.81
CA GLY A 262 21.93 -3.02 -10.72
C GLY A 262 23.29 -3.25 -10.07
N PRO A 263 23.82 -2.25 -9.35
CA PRO A 263 25.21 -2.19 -8.91
C PRO A 263 25.84 -3.57 -8.71
N ASP A 264 26.93 -3.84 -9.45
CA ASP A 264 27.76 -5.06 -9.45
C ASP A 264 27.40 -5.95 -8.25
N PRO A 265 26.79 -7.16 -8.45
CA PRO A 265 26.08 -7.89 -7.41
C PRO A 265 26.88 -7.78 -6.13
N GLY A 266 26.26 -7.13 -5.14
CA GLY A 266 26.91 -6.78 -3.88
C GLY A 266 27.70 -7.97 -3.33
N PRO A 267 28.68 -7.73 -2.43
CA PRO A 267 29.64 -8.74 -1.97
C PRO A 267 28.98 -10.10 -1.81
N LYS A 268 29.56 -11.16 -2.43
CA LYS A 268 28.97 -12.50 -2.51
C LYS A 268 28.28 -12.85 -1.19
N MET A 269 26.94 -12.76 -1.20
CA MET A 269 26.12 -12.97 -0.02
C MET A 269 25.93 -14.47 0.15
N LEU A 270 26.41 -15.00 1.26
CA LEU A 270 26.13 -16.37 1.68
C LEU A 270 24.97 -16.33 2.67
N ILE A 271 23.84 -16.95 2.30
CA ILE A 271 22.64 -17.02 3.15
C ILE A 271 22.54 -18.43 3.73
N ILE A 272 22.47 -18.52 5.05
CA ILE A 272 22.31 -19.77 5.80
C ILE A 272 20.96 -19.74 6.50
N GLY A 273 20.08 -20.68 6.18
CA GLY A 273 18.82 -20.89 6.89
C GLY A 273 18.95 -21.90 8.02
N THR A 274 17.90 -22.04 8.82
CA THR A 274 17.87 -22.98 9.97
C THR A 274 17.85 -24.45 9.58
N ASN A 275 17.58 -24.77 8.31
CA ASN A 275 17.37 -26.15 7.84
C ASN A 275 16.34 -26.96 8.65
N GLY A 276 15.34 -26.27 9.23
CA GLY A 276 14.30 -26.88 10.06
C GLY A 276 14.71 -27.07 11.51
N ARG A 277 15.92 -26.64 11.89
CA ARG A 277 16.39 -26.59 13.27
C ARG A 277 15.88 -25.33 13.96
N GLU A 278 14.58 -25.31 14.22
CA GLU A 278 13.87 -24.22 14.90
C GLU A 278 12.67 -24.74 15.69
N GLY A 279 12.28 -24.03 16.73
CA GLY A 279 11.18 -24.41 17.59
C GLY A 279 10.67 -23.27 18.47
N SER A 280 9.53 -23.51 19.10
CA SER A 280 8.99 -22.64 20.15
C SER A 280 8.69 -23.48 21.39
N ALA A 281 8.77 -22.86 22.56
CA ALA A 281 8.30 -23.46 23.81
C ALA A 281 7.27 -22.53 24.48
N ILE A 282 6.28 -23.14 25.13
CA ILE A 282 5.30 -22.45 25.98
C ILE A 282 5.55 -22.86 27.42
N ARG A 283 5.55 -21.91 28.37
CA ARG A 283 5.91 -22.19 29.77
C ARG A 283 5.10 -23.28 30.46
N ASN A 284 3.86 -23.50 30.04
CA ASN A 284 2.99 -24.57 30.56
C ASN A 284 3.03 -25.86 29.74
N ASP A 285 3.97 -25.99 28.80
CA ASP A 285 4.21 -27.17 27.94
C ASP A 285 3.01 -27.63 27.10
N ARG A 286 1.98 -26.78 26.91
CA ARG A 286 0.80 -27.13 26.10
C ARG A 286 1.10 -27.08 24.60
N ARG A 287 1.81 -28.08 24.08
CA ARG A 287 2.28 -28.13 22.69
C ARG A 287 1.21 -28.00 21.60
N LYS A 288 -0.04 -28.39 21.87
CA LYS A 288 -1.15 -28.24 20.89
C LYS A 288 -1.38 -26.80 20.40
N TYR A 289 -0.80 -25.80 21.07
CA TYR A 289 -0.85 -24.39 20.69
C TYR A 289 0.44 -23.88 20.02
N ILE A 290 1.34 -24.79 19.62
CA ILE A 290 2.54 -24.52 18.83
C ILE A 290 2.28 -25.04 17.42
N GLN A 291 2.53 -24.21 16.42
CA GLN A 291 2.50 -24.61 15.01
C GLN A 291 3.90 -24.39 14.43
N PRO A 292 4.54 -25.39 13.80
CA PRO A 292 5.92 -25.28 13.33
C PRO A 292 6.20 -24.12 12.36
N LYS A 293 5.19 -23.67 11.62
CA LYS A 293 5.29 -22.52 10.70
C LYS A 293 5.39 -21.16 11.40
N TYR A 294 5.15 -21.09 12.71
CA TYR A 294 5.17 -19.86 13.49
C TYR A 294 6.14 -19.99 14.66
N LEU A 295 7.20 -19.18 14.63
CA LEU A 295 8.08 -18.92 15.75
C LEU A 295 7.42 -17.86 16.65
N THR A 296 6.65 -18.33 17.62
CA THR A 296 5.84 -17.48 18.50
C THR A 296 6.63 -16.89 19.67
N VAL A 297 6.42 -15.62 19.97
CA VAL A 297 7.09 -14.91 21.06
C VAL A 297 6.10 -14.04 21.81
N ASN A 298 6.09 -14.15 23.15
CA ASN A 298 5.35 -13.25 24.03
C ASN A 298 5.97 -13.23 25.44
N ARG A 299 5.51 -12.28 26.24
CA ARG A 299 5.82 -12.16 27.67
C ARG A 299 4.58 -11.66 28.37
N LEU A 300 4.17 -12.28 29.46
CA LEU A 300 2.89 -12.00 30.13
C LEU A 300 3.08 -11.77 31.63
N PHE A 301 2.09 -11.10 32.25
CA PHE A 301 2.05 -10.96 33.71
C PHE A 301 1.90 -12.32 34.39
N ASN A 302 0.91 -13.10 33.95
CA ASN A 302 0.79 -14.50 34.32
C ASN A 302 1.65 -15.34 33.36
N ARG A 303 2.92 -15.51 33.72
CA ARG A 303 3.97 -16.14 32.92
C ARG A 303 3.65 -17.56 32.40
N ALA A 304 2.58 -18.20 32.86
CA ALA A 304 2.17 -19.55 32.47
C ALA A 304 2.02 -19.74 30.95
N TRP A 305 1.73 -18.67 30.21
CA TRP A 305 1.61 -18.69 28.75
C TRP A 305 2.72 -17.94 28.02
N ASP A 306 3.84 -17.67 28.71
CA ASP A 306 5.05 -17.12 28.07
C ASP A 306 5.51 -18.06 26.94
N ARG A 307 5.99 -17.45 25.87
CA ARG A 307 6.45 -18.09 24.65
C ARG A 307 7.80 -17.52 24.26
N ARG A 308 8.72 -18.42 23.93
CA ARG A 308 10.00 -18.08 23.31
C ARG A 308 10.22 -18.98 22.11
N SER A 309 10.97 -18.48 21.16
CA SER A 309 11.39 -19.27 20.00
C SER A 309 12.89 -19.32 19.94
N PHE A 310 13.39 -20.43 19.42
CA PHE A 310 14.81 -20.73 19.31
C PHE A 310 15.08 -21.41 17.98
N PHE A 311 16.26 -21.17 17.45
CA PHE A 311 16.65 -21.65 16.14
C PHE A 311 18.16 -21.74 16.05
N ALA A 312 18.65 -22.72 15.29
CA ALA A 312 20.06 -22.96 15.11
C ALA A 312 20.46 -22.92 13.64
N PHE A 313 21.73 -22.60 13.40
CA PHE A 313 22.32 -22.56 12.07
C PHE A 313 23.56 -23.45 12.02
N ASP A 314 23.67 -24.21 10.94
CA ASP A 314 24.88 -24.95 10.60
C ASP A 314 25.81 -24.07 9.75
N LEU A 315 26.95 -23.73 10.36
CA LEU A 315 28.01 -22.89 9.82
C LEU A 315 29.19 -23.71 9.26
N SER A 316 29.07 -25.04 9.13
CA SER A 316 30.15 -25.91 8.63
C SER A 316 30.69 -25.48 7.25
N ASN A 317 29.87 -24.81 6.45
CA ASN A 317 30.22 -24.31 5.12
C ASN A 317 30.57 -22.82 5.07
N VAL A 318 30.72 -22.17 6.23
CA VAL A 318 30.98 -20.72 6.32
C VAL A 318 32.42 -20.50 6.77
N ASP A 319 33.19 -19.84 5.92
CA ASP A 319 34.52 -19.34 6.28
C ASP A 319 34.39 -18.02 7.04
N LEU A 320 34.28 -18.11 8.36
CA LEU A 320 34.05 -16.96 9.24
C LEU A 320 35.22 -15.97 9.23
N GLU A 321 36.45 -16.39 8.91
CA GLU A 321 37.60 -15.49 8.79
C GLU A 321 37.48 -14.54 7.59
N LYS A 322 36.77 -14.98 6.54
CA LYS A 322 36.52 -14.16 5.33
C LYS A 322 35.24 -13.33 5.42
N ALA A 323 34.45 -13.48 6.48
CA ALA A 323 33.21 -12.75 6.67
C ALA A 323 33.50 -11.31 7.11
N LYS A 324 33.08 -10.34 6.29
CA LYS A 324 33.22 -8.90 6.59
C LYS A 324 32.11 -8.41 7.52
N SER A 325 30.89 -8.92 7.32
CA SER A 325 29.72 -8.61 8.14
C SER A 325 28.74 -9.75 8.11
N VAL A 326 27.89 -9.82 9.13
CA VAL A 326 26.80 -10.78 9.24
C VAL A 326 25.53 -10.07 9.71
N SER A 327 24.40 -10.49 9.17
CA SER A 327 23.07 -10.02 9.55
C SER A 327 22.18 -11.21 9.90
N LEU A 328 21.55 -11.20 11.07
CA LEU A 328 20.51 -12.14 11.44
C LEU A 328 19.15 -11.56 11.07
N ARG A 329 18.47 -12.17 10.09
CA ARG A 329 17.15 -11.76 9.60
C ARG A 329 16.04 -12.63 10.17
N LEU A 330 14.95 -11.98 10.57
CA LEU A 330 13.71 -12.58 11.04
C LEU A 330 12.52 -11.91 10.33
N ASN A 331 11.61 -12.72 9.80
CA ASN A 331 10.44 -12.21 9.08
C ASN A 331 9.20 -12.33 9.97
N LEU A 332 8.63 -11.18 10.35
CA LEU A 332 7.37 -11.09 11.06
C LEU A 332 6.22 -11.50 10.13
N VAL A 333 5.34 -12.36 10.63
CA VAL A 333 4.18 -12.87 9.89
C VAL A 333 2.90 -12.73 10.70
N PRO A 334 1.73 -12.65 10.05
CA PRO A 334 0.47 -12.52 10.76
C PRO A 334 0.21 -13.75 11.64
N PHE A 335 -0.07 -13.52 12.91
CA PHE A 335 -0.44 -14.58 13.84
C PHE A 335 -1.94 -14.48 14.18
N PRO A 336 -2.72 -15.55 14.00
CA PRO A 336 -4.19 -15.47 14.09
C PRO A 336 -4.74 -15.37 15.52
N TYR A 337 -3.91 -15.38 16.56
CA TYR A 337 -4.34 -15.42 17.96
C TYR A 337 -3.80 -14.26 18.79
N GLY A 338 -4.62 -13.79 19.74
CA GLY A 338 -4.30 -12.68 20.66
C GLY A 338 -4.66 -11.32 20.07
N PHE A 339 -4.93 -10.32 20.92
CA PHE A 339 -5.27 -8.98 20.45
C PHE A 339 -4.06 -8.05 20.55
N PHE A 340 -3.60 -7.54 19.41
CA PHE A 340 -2.51 -6.56 19.37
C PHE A 340 -2.84 -5.24 20.08
N SER A 341 -4.13 -4.95 20.32
CA SER A 341 -4.55 -3.82 21.17
C SER A 341 -4.18 -4.00 22.65
N SER A 342 -3.77 -5.20 23.06
CA SER A 342 -3.21 -5.48 24.39
C SER A 342 -1.71 -5.20 24.47
N LEU A 343 -1.07 -4.80 23.37
CA LEU A 343 0.35 -4.45 23.32
C LEU A 343 0.60 -2.93 23.42
N PRO A 344 1.76 -2.51 23.99
CA PRO A 344 2.24 -1.14 23.86
C PRO A 344 2.45 -0.78 22.39
N GLU A 345 2.48 0.52 22.09
CA GLU A 345 2.62 1.02 20.72
C GLU A 345 3.89 0.50 20.03
N LEU A 346 4.97 0.35 20.79
CA LEU A 346 6.24 -0.20 20.34
C LEU A 346 6.62 -1.42 21.20
N ASN A 347 6.99 -2.52 20.56
CA ASN A 347 7.30 -3.80 21.20
C ASN A 347 8.74 -4.21 20.90
N GLN A 348 9.57 -4.27 21.93
CA GLN A 348 10.98 -4.63 21.82
C GLN A 348 11.17 -6.15 21.88
N TYR A 349 11.95 -6.65 20.93
CA TYR A 349 12.42 -8.03 20.87
C TYR A 349 13.92 -8.05 21.06
N ALA A 350 14.39 -9.02 21.84
CA ALA A 350 15.80 -9.26 22.05
C ALA A 350 16.16 -10.64 21.54
N VAL A 351 17.33 -10.73 20.91
CA VAL A 351 17.92 -11.99 20.47
C VAL A 351 19.16 -12.28 21.31
N TYR A 352 19.25 -13.52 21.78
CA TYR A 352 20.35 -14.04 22.57
C TYR A 352 21.05 -15.16 21.82
N GLY A 353 22.38 -15.16 21.84
CA GLY A 353 23.23 -16.23 21.30
C GLY A 353 23.63 -17.17 22.43
N ILE A 354 23.34 -18.46 22.28
CA ILE A 354 23.46 -19.44 23.36
C ILE A 354 24.91 -19.90 23.54
N THR A 355 25.43 -19.72 24.75
CA THR A 355 26.79 -20.09 25.15
C THR A 355 26.82 -21.32 26.05
N ASN A 356 25.72 -21.61 26.75
CA ASN A 356 25.55 -22.80 27.57
C ASN A 356 25.44 -24.06 26.71
N ASP A 357 26.49 -24.90 26.72
CA ASP A 357 26.58 -26.13 25.93
C ASP A 357 25.54 -27.19 26.32
N GLN A 358 25.00 -27.15 27.54
CA GLN A 358 23.92 -28.06 27.94
C GLN A 358 22.58 -27.70 27.29
N LYS A 359 22.50 -26.52 26.68
CA LYS A 359 21.29 -25.95 26.08
C LYS A 359 21.40 -25.77 24.57
N THR A 360 22.45 -26.30 23.94
CA THR A 360 22.61 -26.27 22.48
C THR A 360 22.03 -27.50 21.79
N ASP A 361 21.97 -28.65 22.46
CA ASP A 361 21.42 -29.89 21.89
C ASP A 361 19.96 -30.11 22.29
N TRP A 362 19.09 -29.18 21.90
CA TRP A 362 17.66 -29.19 22.24
C TRP A 362 16.84 -29.94 21.20
N GLU A 363 15.76 -30.62 21.58
CA GLU A 363 14.81 -31.18 20.61
C GLU A 363 13.85 -30.11 20.06
N ILE A 364 13.40 -30.22 18.81
CA ILE A 364 12.46 -29.26 18.18
C ILE A 364 11.22 -29.03 19.04
N GLU A 365 10.71 -30.11 19.64
CA GLU A 365 9.55 -30.06 20.51
C GLU A 365 9.93 -30.06 22.01
N CYS A 366 11.12 -29.66 22.43
CA CYS A 366 11.50 -29.70 23.85
C CYS A 366 10.53 -28.92 24.78
N SER A 367 10.56 -29.26 26.08
CA SER A 367 9.78 -28.56 27.10
C SER A 367 10.28 -27.12 27.29
N TRP A 368 9.51 -26.27 27.99
CA TRP A 368 10.00 -24.96 28.42
C TRP A 368 11.29 -25.08 29.23
N GLN A 369 11.36 -26.03 30.15
CA GLN A 369 12.53 -26.21 31.01
C GLN A 369 13.76 -26.62 30.22
N ASP A 370 13.59 -27.45 29.19
CA ASP A 370 14.69 -27.98 28.37
C ASP A 370 15.12 -27.03 27.27
N SER A 371 14.20 -26.23 26.73
CA SER A 371 14.53 -25.23 25.70
C SER A 371 15.58 -24.21 26.17
N PRO A 372 16.36 -23.63 25.25
CA PRO A 372 17.30 -22.56 25.58
C PRO A 372 16.58 -21.25 25.91
N GLY A 373 17.15 -20.48 26.84
CA GLY A 373 16.64 -19.20 27.29
C GLY A 373 17.63 -18.04 27.25
N PRO A 374 17.16 -16.82 27.58
CA PRO A 374 18.04 -15.65 27.72
C PRO A 374 19.18 -15.85 28.73
N ASP A 375 18.91 -16.59 29.81
CA ASP A 375 19.90 -16.87 30.87
C ASP A 375 21.00 -17.86 30.43
N ASP A 376 20.82 -18.54 29.30
CA ASP A 376 21.75 -19.54 28.76
C ASP A 376 22.75 -18.96 27.74
N GLY A 377 22.71 -17.65 27.52
CA GLY A 377 23.45 -17.00 26.44
C GLY A 377 23.80 -15.55 26.70
N ILE A 378 24.31 -14.90 25.65
CA ILE A 378 24.62 -13.47 25.66
C ILE A 378 23.65 -12.70 24.79
N HIS A 379 23.32 -11.48 25.19
CA HIS A 379 22.46 -10.59 24.41
C HIS A 379 23.16 -10.13 23.12
N ILE A 380 22.59 -10.40 21.95
CA ILE A 380 23.18 -10.06 20.63
C ILE A 380 22.69 -8.71 20.12
N GLY A 381 21.41 -8.42 20.29
CA GLY A 381 20.80 -7.18 19.83
C GLY A 381 19.30 -7.15 20.03
N THR A 382 18.72 -5.97 19.82
CA THR A 382 17.28 -5.72 19.90
C THR A 382 16.76 -5.10 18.61
N PHE A 383 15.46 -5.24 18.38
CA PHE A 383 14.71 -4.47 17.40
C PHE A 383 13.27 -4.25 17.90
N ASP A 384 12.63 -3.22 17.36
CA ASP A 384 11.30 -2.81 17.78
C ASP A 384 10.26 -3.10 16.70
N VAL A 385 9.08 -3.56 17.13
CA VAL A 385 7.93 -3.82 16.26
C VAL A 385 6.74 -2.97 16.74
N PRO A 386 6.25 -2.03 15.91
CA PRO A 386 5.01 -1.31 16.19
C PRO A 386 3.84 -2.29 16.33
N ARG A 387 2.93 -2.10 17.30
CA ARG A 387 1.77 -3.00 17.47
C ARG A 387 0.86 -3.10 16.25
N SER A 388 0.85 -2.07 15.40
CA SER A 388 0.09 -2.02 14.15
C SER A 388 0.75 -2.81 13.03
N GLN A 389 2.04 -3.15 13.16
CA GLN A 389 2.78 -3.89 12.16
C GLN A 389 2.58 -5.39 12.35
N GLN A 390 2.00 -6.03 11.34
CA GLN A 390 1.67 -7.46 11.35
C GLN A 390 2.57 -8.29 10.44
N GLN A 391 3.35 -7.62 9.58
CA GLN A 391 4.28 -8.21 8.64
C GLN A 391 5.52 -7.32 8.50
N GLY A 392 6.66 -7.91 8.17
CA GLY A 392 7.89 -7.15 7.91
C GLY A 392 9.14 -8.00 8.07
N SER A 393 10.28 -7.42 7.70
CA SER A 393 11.59 -8.06 7.87
C SER A 393 12.43 -7.24 8.85
N PHE A 394 12.95 -7.91 9.87
CA PHE A 394 13.77 -7.31 10.91
C PHE A 394 15.14 -7.96 10.89
N ALA A 395 16.18 -7.17 11.09
CA ALA A 395 17.56 -7.65 11.02
C ALA A 395 18.40 -7.10 12.17
N ILE A 396 19.26 -7.96 12.74
CA ILE A 396 20.31 -7.56 13.66
C ILE A 396 21.63 -7.71 12.92
N SER A 397 22.26 -6.58 12.61
CA SER A 397 23.56 -6.51 11.94
C SER A 397 24.48 -5.61 12.75
N ASN A 398 25.36 -6.22 13.54
CA ASN A 398 26.32 -5.52 14.39
C ASN A 398 27.60 -6.35 14.56
N GLU A 399 28.68 -5.70 15.01
CA GLU A 399 29.98 -6.34 15.23
C GLU A 399 29.90 -7.43 16.31
N LYS A 400 29.03 -7.25 17.31
CA LYS A 400 28.83 -8.21 18.41
C LYS A 400 28.35 -9.57 17.91
N LEU A 401 27.45 -9.59 16.93
CA LEU A 401 26.98 -10.83 16.29
C LEU A 401 28.13 -11.53 15.57
N LEU A 402 28.93 -10.80 14.78
CA LEU A 402 30.07 -11.39 14.06
C LEU A 402 31.09 -11.97 15.04
N GLN A 403 31.44 -11.20 16.06
CA GLN A 403 32.40 -11.61 17.10
C GLN A 403 31.90 -12.84 17.86
N PHE A 404 30.62 -12.89 18.23
CA PHE A 404 30.01 -14.08 18.85
C PHE A 404 30.17 -15.33 17.99
N LEU A 405 29.93 -15.24 16.68
CA LEU A 405 30.07 -16.38 15.76
C LEU A 405 31.53 -16.84 15.66
N ILE A 406 32.48 -15.91 15.54
CA ILE A 406 33.91 -16.20 15.47
C ILE A 406 34.40 -16.86 16.76
N GLU A 407 34.06 -16.29 17.93
CA GLU A 407 34.49 -16.79 19.24
C GLU A 407 33.87 -18.14 19.58
N ARG A 408 32.63 -18.40 19.13
CA ARG A 408 31.96 -19.67 19.41
C ARG A 408 32.71 -20.83 18.78
N GLY A 409 33.26 -20.65 17.58
CA GLY A 409 34.09 -21.65 16.87
C GLY A 409 33.41 -23.01 16.66
N LYS A 410 32.08 -23.08 16.81
CA LYS A 410 31.28 -24.29 16.63
C LYS A 410 30.62 -24.29 15.26
N THR A 411 30.43 -25.49 14.73
CA THR A 411 29.69 -25.70 13.49
C THR A 411 28.22 -25.38 13.65
N GLU A 412 27.62 -25.60 14.81
CA GLU A 412 26.22 -25.22 15.07
C GLU A 412 26.13 -24.11 16.12
N VAL A 413 25.33 -23.09 15.83
CA VAL A 413 25.07 -21.96 16.73
C VAL A 413 23.57 -21.80 16.96
N THR A 414 23.15 -21.68 18.21
CA THR A 414 21.74 -21.50 18.60
C THR A 414 21.48 -20.06 19.02
N PHE A 415 20.33 -19.54 18.61
CA PHE A 415 19.78 -18.27 19.04
C PHE A 415 18.41 -18.46 19.69
N VAL A 416 18.06 -17.54 20.59
CA VAL A 416 16.73 -17.43 21.21
C VAL A 416 16.22 -16.02 20.98
N ILE A 417 14.96 -15.89 20.57
CA ILE A 417 14.23 -14.63 20.52
C ILE A 417 13.20 -14.58 21.65
N VAL A 418 13.17 -13.45 22.36
CA VAL A 418 12.19 -13.14 23.40
C VAL A 418 11.65 -11.72 23.24
N ARG A 419 10.48 -11.48 23.82
CA ARG A 419 9.91 -10.14 23.95
C ARG A 419 10.31 -9.56 25.31
N GLU A 420 10.78 -8.32 25.35
CA GLU A 420 11.24 -7.70 26.59
C GLU A 420 10.12 -6.98 27.32
N ASN A 421 9.32 -6.16 26.63
CA ASN A 421 8.26 -5.38 27.27
C ASN A 421 7.05 -6.23 27.66
N MET A 422 6.34 -5.77 28.69
CA MET A 422 5.06 -6.34 29.11
C MET A 422 3.91 -5.86 28.21
N PRO A 423 2.79 -6.60 28.11
CA PRO A 423 1.56 -6.09 27.52
C PRO A 423 0.95 -5.00 28.41
N ILE A 424 0.05 -4.20 27.84
CA ILE A 424 -0.71 -3.16 28.57
C ILE A 424 -1.95 -3.73 29.27
N LYS A 425 -2.44 -4.90 28.84
CA LYS A 425 -3.56 -5.63 29.45
C LYS A 425 -3.12 -7.00 29.97
N ASN A 426 -3.79 -7.50 31.00
CA ASN A 426 -3.42 -8.75 31.70
C ASN A 426 -4.36 -9.93 31.44
N ASN A 427 -5.48 -9.72 30.74
CA ASN A 427 -6.52 -10.71 30.49
C ASN A 427 -6.48 -11.31 29.08
N ASP A 428 -5.38 -11.11 28.36
CA ASP A 428 -5.16 -11.54 26.98
C ASP A 428 -3.76 -12.16 26.83
N VAL A 429 -3.54 -12.87 25.72
CA VAL A 429 -2.29 -13.56 25.38
C VAL A 429 -1.76 -13.00 24.06
N PRO A 430 -1.42 -11.69 23.99
CA PRO A 430 -0.95 -11.10 22.75
C PRO A 430 0.39 -11.73 22.36
N CYS A 431 0.54 -12.05 21.08
CA CYS A 431 1.68 -12.79 20.57
C CYS A 431 2.02 -12.35 19.15
N HIS A 432 3.28 -12.05 18.90
CA HIS A 432 3.79 -11.93 17.55
C HIS A 432 4.41 -13.27 17.13
N ALA A 433 4.38 -13.53 15.83
CA ALA A 433 5.01 -14.69 15.24
C ALA A 433 6.01 -14.27 14.16
N PHE A 434 7.13 -14.97 14.12
CA PHE A 434 8.04 -14.93 13.01
C PHE A 434 7.87 -16.20 12.17
N ALA A 435 8.19 -16.12 10.88
CA ALA A 435 8.13 -17.27 10.00
C ALA A 435 9.07 -18.38 10.50
N GLY A 436 8.58 -19.61 10.54
CA GLY A 436 9.43 -20.79 10.47
C GLY A 436 9.62 -21.21 9.00
N ARG A 437 10.55 -22.13 8.74
CA ARG A 437 10.82 -22.76 7.44
C ARG A 437 9.57 -23.28 6.72
N PRO A 438 8.57 -23.92 7.36
CA PRO A 438 7.41 -24.42 6.62
C PRO A 438 6.35 -23.32 6.37
N HIS A 439 6.63 -22.05 6.64
CA HIS A 439 5.71 -20.96 6.35
C HIS A 439 5.58 -20.76 4.82
N PRO A 440 4.35 -20.64 4.26
CA PRO A 440 4.15 -20.64 2.81
C PRO A 440 4.60 -19.35 2.11
N GLU A 441 4.55 -18.23 2.83
CA GLU A 441 4.70 -16.88 2.23
C GLU A 441 5.97 -16.15 2.68
N ALA A 442 6.75 -16.71 3.61
CA ALA A 442 7.89 -16.04 4.20
C ALA A 442 8.97 -17.04 4.61
N ASN A 443 10.23 -16.65 4.46
CA ASN A 443 11.36 -17.48 4.86
C ASN A 443 11.54 -17.46 6.38
N GLY A 444 11.96 -18.60 6.94
CA GLY A 444 12.39 -18.70 8.33
C GLY A 444 13.63 -17.85 8.65
N PRO A 445 14.18 -17.96 9.88
CA PRO A 445 15.38 -17.23 10.27
C PRO A 445 16.55 -17.48 9.31
N GLN A 446 17.31 -16.42 9.03
CA GLN A 446 18.44 -16.46 8.10
C GLN A 446 19.65 -15.71 8.65
N LEU A 447 20.84 -16.28 8.49
CA LEU A 447 22.11 -15.57 8.62
C LEU A 447 22.62 -15.18 7.24
N GLU A 448 22.91 -13.91 7.05
CA GLU A 448 23.36 -13.34 5.79
C GLU A 448 24.80 -12.83 5.96
N PHE A 449 25.77 -13.50 5.33
CA PHE A 449 27.18 -13.13 5.40
C PHE A 449 27.61 -12.39 4.14
N ALA A 450 28.22 -11.22 4.31
CA ALA A 450 28.95 -10.54 3.25
C ALA A 450 30.41 -11.01 3.27
N LEU A 451 30.81 -11.76 2.25
CA LEU A 451 32.18 -12.28 2.15
C LEU A 451 33.10 -11.31 1.40
N SER A 452 34.37 -11.27 1.79
CA SER A 452 35.39 -10.54 1.03
C SER A 452 35.58 -11.16 -0.37
N LYS A 453 35.69 -10.33 -1.42
CA LYS A 453 36.05 -10.81 -2.77
C LYS A 453 37.44 -11.45 -2.67
N THR A 454 37.55 -12.75 -2.96
CA THR A 454 38.85 -13.43 -3.12
C THR A 454 39.68 -12.65 -4.12
N GLY A 455 40.84 -12.13 -3.69
CA GLY A 455 41.78 -11.43 -4.57
C GLY A 455 42.14 -12.32 -5.74
N ASN A 456 41.74 -11.91 -6.95
CA ASN A 456 42.15 -12.59 -8.16
C ASN A 456 43.66 -12.41 -8.29
N ARG A 457 44.39 -13.52 -8.27
CA ARG A 457 45.84 -13.57 -8.48
C ARG A 457 46.14 -12.83 -9.79
N ALA A 458 46.96 -11.78 -9.72
CA ALA A 458 47.37 -11.00 -10.88
C ALA A 458 47.78 -11.94 -12.03
N SER A 459 47.03 -11.86 -13.14
CA SER A 459 47.49 -12.44 -14.40
C SER A 459 48.74 -11.65 -14.83
N PRO A 460 49.81 -12.31 -15.29
CA PRO A 460 51.01 -11.61 -15.68
C PRO A 460 50.70 -10.77 -16.91
N THR A 461 50.87 -9.46 -16.79
CA THR A 461 50.91 -8.55 -17.93
C THR A 461 52.12 -8.90 -18.78
N THR A 462 51.88 -9.60 -19.89
CA THR A 462 52.86 -9.78 -20.95
C THR A 462 53.10 -8.41 -21.59
N SER A 463 54.14 -7.72 -21.16
CA SER A 463 54.67 -6.54 -21.84
C SER A 463 55.24 -6.98 -23.18
N THR A 464 54.59 -6.56 -24.27
CA THR A 464 55.15 -6.66 -25.63
C THR A 464 55.74 -5.29 -25.94
N PRO A 465 57.05 -5.15 -26.24
CA PRO A 465 57.62 -3.85 -26.58
C PRO A 465 57.24 -3.49 -28.02
N VAL A 466 56.70 -2.28 -28.21
CA VAL A 466 56.49 -1.68 -29.53
C VAL A 466 57.85 -1.29 -30.09
N ALA A 467 58.24 -1.95 -31.19
CA ALA A 467 59.38 -1.57 -32.00
C ALA A 467 59.07 -0.27 -32.75
N SER A 468 59.84 0.78 -32.47
CA SER A 468 59.96 1.96 -33.30
C SER A 468 60.70 1.60 -34.59
N SER A 469 60.09 1.86 -35.75
CA SER A 469 60.77 1.90 -37.04
C SER A 469 61.09 3.36 -37.42
N PRO A 470 62.14 3.61 -38.23
CA PRO A 470 62.71 4.93 -38.41
C PRO A 470 62.17 5.70 -39.62
N ASN A 471 62.29 7.03 -39.54
CA ASN A 471 62.34 8.08 -40.56
C ASN A 471 61.80 7.80 -41.98
N GLU A 472 60.88 8.66 -42.41
CA GLU A 472 61.12 9.64 -43.49
C GLU A 472 60.30 10.91 -43.28
#